data_AF-A0A5N6MA44-F1
#
_entry.id   AF-A0A5N6MA44-F1
#
_cell.length_a   1.000
_cell.length_b   1.000
_cell.length_c   1.000
_cell.angle_alpha   90.00
_cell.angle_beta   90.00
_cell.angle_gamma   90.00
#
_symmetry.space_group_name_H-M   'P 1'
#
loop_
_entity.id
_entity.type
_entity.pdbx_description
1 polymer ?
#
loop_
_entity_poly.entity_id
_entity_poly.type
_entity_poly.pdbx_seq_one_letter_code
_entity_poly.pdbx_strand_id
1 'polypeptide(L)'
;MTQILTTPLSFNVRRHPPELIVPAKPTPRELKPLSDIDDQESLRFNISLIHIYQGNPKMRNKNPASVIREALAKALVFYYPLAGRLKEGYARKLMVDCSGQGVLFIEAEADVTLEQFGVELQPPFPCRDELLYDVRGSRDILDSPLILFQVTRLICGGFILGVRFNHTMFDGFGYVQFMTSLCEMANGSTTPSIKPLWQRELLCARDPPRVTCTHHEYDEVADTNATIIPIDDMENRSFFFGPTQISAIRRFVPKHLKHCTTFEVLTACLWRCRTIALQPNPEDEMRMMTIVNARLKFKPRIPVGYYGNVFGYPAAVSKARDICNKPLGHALELVMKAKSEVTEEYMKSVTDLMVIKGRPAFTNVGSYIVSDVTRAGFLELDFGWGNAVYAGPDSPIAGFYTRYINRKGESGIIVPIWLPSAAMKRFVKELNNMLAQDNNDPAIIQEHISPYSKLPPTIATATTINCPPTITVQHHCLPPPPPPPMSDTTTTTIHHHRPPPPPLSVTTVDHHHRRPPPPQPLSATPITHHHHPYNTNNLF
;
A
#
# COMPACT_ATOMS: atom_id res chain seq x y z
N MET A 1 -13.72 -33.35 -22.02
CA MET A 1 -14.13 -32.61 -20.80
C MET A 1 -15.17 -31.59 -21.22
N THR A 2 -16.42 -31.81 -20.84
CA THR A 2 -17.54 -30.92 -21.10
C THR A 2 -17.26 -29.58 -20.41
N GLN A 3 -17.09 -28.50 -21.17
CA GLN A 3 -17.07 -27.15 -20.62
C GLN A 3 -18.42 -26.91 -19.95
N ILE A 4 -18.46 -26.97 -18.62
CA ILE A 4 -19.59 -26.44 -17.86
C ILE A 4 -19.54 -24.94 -18.11
N LEU A 5 -20.42 -24.45 -18.99
CA LEU A 5 -20.72 -23.03 -19.14
C LEU A 5 -21.34 -22.57 -17.82
N THR A 6 -20.51 -22.21 -16.85
CA THR A 6 -20.96 -21.53 -15.63
C THR A 6 -21.50 -20.18 -16.03
N THR A 7 -22.79 -19.97 -15.86
CA THR A 7 -23.41 -18.65 -15.99
C THR A 7 -22.65 -17.67 -15.09
N PRO A 8 -22.27 -16.48 -15.57
CA PRO A 8 -21.58 -15.50 -14.74
C PRO A 8 -22.41 -15.22 -13.49
N LEU A 9 -21.77 -15.22 -12.31
CA LEU A 9 -22.47 -14.86 -11.09
C LEU A 9 -23.02 -13.43 -11.22
N SER A 10 -24.30 -13.27 -10.97
CA SER A 10 -24.99 -11.99 -10.93
C SER A 10 -25.90 -11.98 -9.71
N PHE A 11 -25.91 -10.89 -8.98
CA PHE A 11 -26.74 -10.67 -7.79
C PHE A 11 -27.06 -9.19 -7.65
N ASN A 12 -28.16 -8.88 -6.98
CA ASN A 12 -28.57 -7.52 -6.68
C ASN A 12 -27.99 -7.07 -5.34
N VAL A 13 -27.50 -5.84 -5.29
CA VAL A 13 -27.07 -5.21 -4.04
C VAL A 13 -27.94 -4.00 -3.73
N ARG A 14 -28.73 -4.11 -2.65
CA ARG A 14 -29.46 -3.00 -2.07
C ARG A 14 -28.54 -2.21 -1.14
N ARG A 15 -28.17 -1.00 -1.55
CA ARG A 15 -27.31 -0.10 -0.77
C ARG A 15 -28.13 0.94 -0.03
N HIS A 16 -27.75 1.21 1.20
CA HIS A 16 -28.18 2.40 1.92
C HIS A 16 -27.41 3.63 1.43
N PRO A 17 -27.96 4.85 1.60
CA PRO A 17 -27.24 6.08 1.26
C PRO A 17 -25.88 6.14 1.97
N PRO A 18 -24.80 6.54 1.27
CA PRO A 18 -23.51 6.75 1.92
C PRO A 18 -23.59 7.79 3.04
N GLU A 19 -22.95 7.51 4.17
CA GLU A 19 -22.89 8.42 5.32
C GLU A 19 -21.45 8.68 5.76
N LEU A 20 -21.23 9.78 6.49
CA LEU A 20 -19.94 10.13 7.09
C LEU A 20 -19.92 9.72 8.56
N ILE A 21 -19.01 8.80 8.91
CA ILE A 21 -18.77 8.39 10.29
C ILE A 21 -17.69 9.26 10.89
N VAL A 22 -18.08 10.08 11.86
CA VAL A 22 -17.21 11.02 12.57
C VAL A 22 -16.65 10.39 13.86
N PRO A 23 -15.53 10.92 14.41
CA PRO A 23 -15.04 10.49 15.71
C PRO A 23 -16.11 10.59 16.81
N ALA A 24 -16.20 9.60 17.68
CA ALA A 24 -17.21 9.52 18.75
C ALA A 24 -17.02 10.57 19.87
N LYS A 25 -15.87 11.27 19.88
CA LYS A 25 -15.52 12.33 20.82
C LYS A 25 -14.83 13.47 20.06
N PRO A 26 -14.84 14.71 20.58
CA PRO A 26 -14.06 15.79 20.02
C PRO A 26 -12.58 15.40 19.88
N THR A 27 -11.98 15.73 18.75
CA THR A 27 -10.57 15.46 18.43
C THR A 27 -9.83 16.76 18.11
N PRO A 28 -8.49 16.79 18.20
CA PRO A 28 -7.71 17.97 17.85
C PRO A 28 -8.00 18.45 16.42
N ARG A 29 -8.09 19.78 16.27
CA ARG A 29 -8.17 20.48 14.98
C ARG A 29 -6.81 21.04 14.66
N GLU A 30 -6.10 20.41 13.74
CA GLU A 30 -4.73 20.77 13.39
C GLU A 30 -4.40 20.32 11.96
N LEU A 31 -3.34 20.89 11.41
CA LEU A 31 -2.79 20.49 10.12
C LEU A 31 -1.56 19.62 10.37
N LYS A 32 -1.56 18.38 9.88
CA LYS A 32 -0.46 17.43 10.13
C LYS A 32 0.29 17.11 8.84
N PRO A 33 1.57 17.47 8.70
CA PRO A 33 2.33 17.15 7.50
C PRO A 33 2.60 15.65 7.39
N LEU A 34 2.52 15.13 6.16
CA LEU A 34 2.96 13.78 5.84
C LEU A 34 4.50 13.71 5.80
N SER A 35 5.05 12.50 5.89
CA SER A 35 6.50 12.29 5.69
C SER A 35 6.84 12.45 4.20
N ASP A 36 8.12 12.57 3.83
CA ASP A 36 8.48 12.59 2.41
C ASP A 36 8.36 11.20 1.77
N ILE A 37 8.34 10.13 2.58
CA ILE A 37 8.03 8.77 2.12
C ILE A 37 6.54 8.58 1.83
N ASP A 38 5.65 9.16 2.62
CA ASP A 38 4.20 9.08 2.39
C ASP A 38 3.75 9.91 1.17
N ASP A 39 4.47 11.00 0.92
CA ASP A 39 4.10 12.05 -0.03
C ASP A 39 4.62 11.80 -1.45
N GLN A 40 5.17 10.62 -1.71
CA GLN A 40 5.61 10.20 -3.04
C GLN A 40 4.44 10.25 -4.04
N GLU A 41 4.70 10.74 -5.26
CA GLU A 41 3.69 10.79 -6.33
C GLU A 41 3.08 9.41 -6.57
N SER A 42 3.92 8.38 -6.57
CA SER A 42 3.55 6.98 -6.75
C SER A 42 2.62 6.42 -5.67
N LEU A 43 2.42 7.10 -4.55
CA LEU A 43 1.50 6.70 -3.47
C LEU A 43 0.21 7.54 -3.43
N ARG A 44 0.07 8.54 -4.30
CA ARG A 44 -1.11 9.40 -4.41
C ARG A 44 -2.23 8.70 -5.17
N PHE A 45 -2.64 7.53 -4.68
CA PHE A 45 -3.75 6.75 -5.21
C PHE A 45 -4.55 6.10 -4.07
N ASN A 46 -5.70 5.55 -4.42
CA ASN A 46 -6.53 4.78 -3.51
C ASN A 46 -6.34 3.28 -3.72
N ILE A 47 -6.07 2.54 -2.65
CA ILE A 47 -5.99 1.08 -2.67
C ILE A 47 -7.28 0.48 -2.11
N SER A 48 -7.74 -0.61 -2.73
CA SER A 48 -8.94 -1.34 -2.32
C SER A 48 -8.57 -2.71 -1.75
N LEU A 49 -9.30 -3.14 -0.72
CA LEU A 49 -9.20 -4.46 -0.10
C LEU A 49 -10.58 -5.06 0.06
N ILE A 50 -10.65 -6.38 -0.06
CA ILE A 50 -11.85 -7.17 0.20
C ILE A 50 -11.57 -8.11 1.36
N HIS A 51 -12.47 -8.12 2.34
CA HIS A 51 -12.49 -9.05 3.46
C HIS A 51 -13.81 -9.82 3.43
N ILE A 52 -13.75 -11.13 3.57
CA ILE A 52 -14.91 -12.02 3.46
C ILE A 52 -15.04 -12.82 4.74
N TYR A 53 -16.22 -12.78 5.36
CA TYR A 53 -16.51 -13.44 6.63
C TYR A 53 -17.66 -14.42 6.49
N GLN A 54 -17.48 -15.62 7.04
CA GLN A 54 -18.57 -16.59 7.17
C GLN A 54 -19.61 -16.15 8.20
N GLY A 55 -20.84 -16.65 8.05
CA GLY A 55 -21.87 -16.46 9.05
C GLY A 55 -21.51 -17.16 10.35
N ASN A 56 -21.66 -16.46 11.48
CA ASN A 56 -21.41 -17.03 12.80
C ASN A 56 -22.73 -17.16 13.58
N PRO A 57 -23.15 -18.38 13.98
CA PRO A 57 -24.39 -18.59 14.70
C PRO A 57 -24.51 -17.78 16.00
N LYS A 58 -23.39 -17.49 16.68
CA LYS A 58 -23.35 -16.67 17.90
C LYS A 58 -23.68 -15.20 17.61
N MET A 59 -23.45 -14.74 16.38
CA MET A 59 -23.67 -13.37 15.94
C MET A 59 -24.94 -13.20 15.09
N ARG A 60 -25.79 -14.23 14.98
CA ARG A 60 -27.00 -14.23 14.12
C ARG A 60 -27.96 -13.06 14.33
N ASN A 61 -27.98 -12.48 15.53
CA ASN A 61 -28.85 -11.36 15.90
C ASN A 61 -28.15 -9.99 15.82
N LYS A 62 -26.89 -9.94 15.33
CA LYS A 62 -26.10 -8.72 15.23
C LYS A 62 -25.98 -8.31 13.77
N ASN A 63 -26.14 -7.03 13.50
CA ASN A 63 -25.87 -6.45 12.19
C ASN A 63 -24.36 -6.08 12.12
N PRO A 64 -23.56 -6.72 11.24
CA PRO A 64 -22.14 -6.39 11.12
C PRO A 64 -21.91 -4.93 10.72
N ALA A 65 -22.79 -4.33 9.90
CA ALA A 65 -22.66 -2.93 9.52
C ALA A 65 -22.79 -2.01 10.74
N SER A 66 -23.79 -2.25 11.60
CA SER A 66 -23.96 -1.47 12.84
C SER A 66 -22.77 -1.62 13.80
N VAL A 67 -22.26 -2.85 13.97
CA VAL A 67 -21.10 -3.14 14.83
C VAL A 67 -19.84 -2.41 14.32
N ILE A 68 -19.53 -2.55 13.04
CA ILE A 68 -18.35 -1.91 12.42
C ILE A 68 -18.48 -0.39 12.46
N ARG A 69 -19.67 0.15 12.18
CA ARG A 69 -19.95 1.58 12.20
C ARG A 69 -19.69 2.20 13.59
N GLU A 70 -20.20 1.57 14.64
CA GLU A 70 -20.00 2.04 16.03
C GLU A 70 -18.53 1.92 16.46
N ALA A 71 -17.87 0.82 16.09
CA ALA A 71 -16.45 0.63 16.34
C ALA A 71 -15.60 1.68 15.62
N LEU A 72 -15.97 2.05 14.39
CA LEU A 72 -15.28 3.03 13.57
C LEU A 72 -15.30 4.41 14.20
N ALA A 73 -16.45 4.87 14.68
CA ALA A 73 -16.56 6.13 15.41
C ALA A 73 -15.62 6.16 16.64
N LYS A 74 -15.50 5.04 17.38
CA LYS A 74 -14.59 4.93 18.54
C LYS A 74 -13.11 4.90 18.13
N ALA A 75 -12.75 4.12 17.11
CA ALA A 75 -11.38 4.01 16.62
C ALA A 75 -10.86 5.35 16.07
N LEU A 76 -11.73 6.13 15.39
CA LEU A 76 -11.40 7.45 14.86
C LEU A 76 -11.10 8.50 15.94
N VAL A 77 -11.38 8.25 17.22
CA VAL A 77 -10.89 9.13 18.30
C VAL A 77 -9.36 9.04 18.41
N PHE A 78 -8.80 7.84 18.25
CA PHE A 78 -7.36 7.59 18.30
C PHE A 78 -6.69 7.86 16.96
N TYR A 79 -7.35 7.46 15.87
CA TYR A 79 -6.89 7.67 14.49
C TYR A 79 -7.56 8.90 13.86
N TYR A 80 -7.71 9.99 14.60
CA TYR A 80 -8.44 11.18 14.16
C TYR A 80 -7.96 11.83 12.84
N PRO A 81 -6.67 11.73 12.42
CA PRO A 81 -6.28 12.22 11.11
C PRO A 81 -7.02 11.51 9.96
N LEU A 82 -7.44 10.25 10.13
CA LEU A 82 -8.18 9.50 9.11
C LEU A 82 -9.58 10.08 8.85
N ALA A 83 -10.14 10.84 9.80
CA ALA A 83 -11.39 11.57 9.64
C ALA A 83 -11.21 12.98 9.01
N GLY A 84 -9.97 13.34 8.65
CA GLY A 84 -9.62 14.61 8.01
C GLY A 84 -9.72 14.58 6.48
N ARG A 85 -9.07 15.56 5.85
CA ARG A 85 -8.90 15.66 4.40
C ARG A 85 -7.44 15.97 4.07
N LEU A 86 -6.93 15.44 2.98
CA LEU A 86 -5.62 15.85 2.48
C LEU A 86 -5.73 17.22 1.83
N LYS A 87 -4.73 18.06 2.12
CA LYS A 87 -4.50 19.37 1.55
C LYS A 87 -3.10 19.40 0.96
N GLU A 88 -2.96 20.13 -0.14
CA GLU A 88 -1.66 20.39 -0.74
C GLU A 88 -1.13 21.75 -0.26
N GLY A 89 0.10 21.77 0.25
CA GLY A 89 0.81 22.96 0.68
C GLY A 89 1.90 23.40 -0.29
N TYR A 90 2.83 24.20 0.22
CA TYR A 90 4.00 24.67 -0.54
C TYR A 90 4.78 23.49 -1.15
N ALA A 91 5.27 23.68 -2.38
CA ALA A 91 6.02 22.69 -3.13
C ALA A 91 5.34 21.31 -3.22
N ARG A 92 4.00 21.30 -3.32
CA ARG A 92 3.16 20.10 -3.43
C ARG A 92 3.17 19.20 -2.17
N LYS A 93 3.63 19.68 -1.02
CA LYS A 93 3.68 18.86 0.21
C LYS A 93 2.28 18.53 0.71
N LEU A 94 1.96 17.24 0.85
CA LEU A 94 0.68 16.81 1.41
C LEU A 94 0.64 16.92 2.93
N MET A 95 -0.49 17.38 3.43
CA MET A 95 -0.79 17.51 4.86
C MET A 95 -2.24 17.11 5.11
N VAL A 96 -2.53 16.57 6.28
CA VAL A 96 -3.89 16.23 6.69
C VAL A 96 -4.47 17.38 7.49
N ASP A 97 -5.50 18.02 6.95
CA ASP A 97 -6.39 18.87 7.73
C ASP A 97 -7.29 17.97 8.60
N CYS A 98 -7.02 17.92 9.89
CA CYS A 98 -7.74 17.11 10.89
C CYS A 98 -9.10 17.75 11.24
N SER A 99 -9.91 17.99 10.20
CA SER A 99 -11.24 18.60 10.26
C SER A 99 -12.32 17.68 10.83
N GLY A 100 -12.01 16.41 11.08
CA GLY A 100 -12.91 15.41 11.69
C GLY A 100 -14.26 15.29 10.99
N GLN A 101 -14.30 15.58 9.68
CA GLN A 101 -15.48 15.43 8.83
C GLN A 101 -15.91 13.97 8.67
N GLY A 102 -15.05 13.03 9.02
CA GLY A 102 -15.35 11.61 9.06
C GLY A 102 -14.93 10.86 7.80
N VAL A 103 -15.13 9.55 7.87
CA VAL A 103 -14.85 8.58 6.80
C VAL A 103 -16.17 8.12 6.18
N LEU A 104 -16.13 7.72 4.91
CA LEU A 104 -17.32 7.34 4.17
C LEU A 104 -17.72 5.89 4.50
N PHE A 105 -19.00 5.64 4.74
CA PHE A 105 -19.53 4.34 5.13
C PHE A 105 -20.81 4.01 4.37
N ILE A 106 -20.91 2.78 3.89
CA ILE A 106 -22.07 2.25 3.16
C ILE A 106 -22.49 0.92 3.80
N GLU A 107 -23.74 0.84 4.24
CA GLU A 107 -24.39 -0.43 4.54
C GLU A 107 -25.07 -0.98 3.28
N ALA A 108 -24.95 -2.27 3.04
CA ALA A 108 -25.57 -2.93 1.90
C ALA A 108 -26.03 -4.36 2.23
N GLU A 109 -26.97 -4.85 1.42
CA GLU A 109 -27.46 -6.23 1.45
C GLU A 109 -27.41 -6.82 0.04
N ALA A 110 -26.94 -8.05 -0.10
CA ALA A 110 -26.86 -8.76 -1.37
C ALA A 110 -27.64 -10.09 -1.31
N ASP A 111 -28.41 -10.38 -2.37
CA ASP A 111 -29.21 -11.60 -2.52
C ASP A 111 -28.38 -12.83 -2.96
N VAL A 112 -27.20 -13.00 -2.36
CA VAL A 112 -26.20 -14.02 -2.72
C VAL A 112 -25.57 -14.67 -1.48
N THR A 113 -25.17 -15.94 -1.59
CA THR A 113 -24.40 -16.67 -0.58
C THR A 113 -22.91 -16.68 -0.92
N LEU A 114 -22.06 -16.93 0.07
CA LEU A 114 -20.62 -17.15 -0.17
C LEU A 114 -20.36 -18.34 -1.10
N GLU A 115 -21.16 -19.41 -0.99
CA GLU A 115 -21.00 -20.61 -1.84
C GLU A 115 -21.21 -20.30 -3.32
N GLN A 116 -22.05 -19.31 -3.65
CA GLN A 116 -22.29 -18.88 -5.03
C GLN A 116 -21.10 -18.12 -5.64
N PHE A 117 -20.21 -17.53 -4.82
CA PHE A 117 -18.93 -16.97 -5.31
C PHE A 117 -17.95 -18.06 -5.77
N GLY A 118 -18.23 -19.32 -5.44
CA GLY A 118 -17.45 -20.47 -5.84
C GLY A 118 -16.84 -21.21 -4.66
N VAL A 119 -16.27 -22.37 -4.97
CA VAL A 119 -15.66 -23.27 -3.97
C VAL A 119 -14.34 -22.72 -3.43
N GLU A 120 -13.62 -21.93 -4.23
CA GLU A 120 -12.36 -21.28 -3.86
C GLU A 120 -12.57 -19.76 -3.96
N LEU A 121 -12.50 -19.06 -2.82
CA LEU A 121 -12.71 -17.61 -2.76
C LEU A 121 -11.41 -16.89 -3.09
N GLN A 122 -11.20 -16.60 -4.37
CA GLN A 122 -10.01 -15.93 -4.86
C GLN A 122 -10.35 -14.78 -5.82
N PRO A 123 -9.53 -13.73 -5.86
CA PRO A 123 -9.69 -12.65 -6.82
C PRO A 123 -9.39 -13.14 -8.25
N PRO A 124 -9.88 -12.47 -9.31
CA PRO A 124 -10.85 -11.38 -9.26
C PRO A 124 -12.23 -11.87 -8.79
N PHE A 125 -12.86 -11.14 -7.89
CA PHE A 125 -14.22 -11.44 -7.47
C PHE A 125 -15.24 -10.95 -8.51
N PRO A 126 -16.26 -11.74 -8.87
CA PRO A 126 -17.34 -11.30 -9.74
C PRO A 126 -18.10 -10.13 -9.11
N CYS A 127 -18.73 -9.31 -9.95
CA CYS A 127 -19.52 -8.15 -9.51
C CYS A 127 -18.72 -7.22 -8.58
N ARG A 128 -17.44 -6.97 -8.89
CA ARG A 128 -16.53 -6.15 -8.07
C ARG A 128 -17.11 -4.80 -7.68
N ASP A 129 -17.74 -4.10 -8.62
CA ASP A 129 -18.37 -2.78 -8.38
C ASP A 129 -19.58 -2.87 -7.44
N GLU A 130 -20.13 -4.08 -7.28
CA GLU A 130 -21.14 -4.39 -6.28
C GLU A 130 -20.56 -4.58 -4.88
N LEU A 131 -19.35 -5.15 -4.78
CA LEU A 131 -18.66 -5.39 -3.51
C LEU A 131 -18.06 -4.12 -2.88
N LEU A 132 -17.71 -3.15 -3.72
CA LEU A 132 -17.16 -1.87 -3.31
C LEU A 132 -17.63 -0.76 -4.25
N TYR A 133 -18.72 -0.09 -3.86
CA TYR A 133 -19.35 0.95 -4.65
C TYR A 133 -18.51 2.22 -4.74
N ASP A 134 -18.42 2.74 -5.95
CA ASP A 134 -17.68 3.97 -6.21
C ASP A 134 -18.56 5.22 -6.03
N VAL A 135 -18.48 5.82 -4.85
CA VAL A 135 -19.16 7.10 -4.60
C VAL A 135 -18.46 8.21 -5.37
N ARG A 136 -19.21 8.97 -6.16
CA ARG A 136 -18.66 10.07 -6.97
C ARG A 136 -17.82 11.04 -6.12
N GLY A 137 -16.60 11.36 -6.58
CA GLY A 137 -15.67 12.28 -5.90
C GLY A 137 -14.90 11.68 -4.72
N SER A 138 -15.22 10.45 -4.30
CA SER A 138 -14.51 9.81 -3.16
C SER A 138 -13.19 9.14 -3.54
N ARG A 139 -12.74 9.27 -4.79
CA ARG A 139 -11.43 8.81 -5.28
C ARG A 139 -10.39 9.92 -5.38
N ASP A 140 -10.80 11.18 -5.27
CA ASP A 140 -9.87 12.30 -5.40
C ASP A 140 -8.83 12.22 -4.27
N ILE A 141 -7.63 12.77 -4.49
CA ILE A 141 -6.57 12.72 -3.48
C ILE A 141 -6.75 13.84 -2.46
N LEU A 142 -7.11 15.03 -2.92
CA LEU A 142 -7.31 16.21 -2.10
C LEU A 142 -8.79 16.37 -1.77
N ASP A 143 -9.09 16.92 -0.60
CA ASP A 143 -10.45 17.34 -0.22
C ASP A 143 -11.53 16.24 -0.22
N SER A 144 -11.12 14.98 -0.26
CA SER A 144 -11.99 13.80 -0.27
C SER A 144 -11.84 12.95 1.01
N PRO A 145 -12.85 12.13 1.36
CA PRO A 145 -12.70 11.16 2.45
C PRO A 145 -11.51 10.22 2.24
N LEU A 146 -10.66 10.09 3.26
CA LEU A 146 -9.44 9.28 3.18
C LEU A 146 -9.70 7.77 3.16
N ILE A 147 -10.89 7.36 3.61
CA ILE A 147 -11.32 5.96 3.68
C ILE A 147 -12.80 5.84 3.31
N LEU A 148 -13.13 4.80 2.54
CA LEU A 148 -14.48 4.32 2.29
C LEU A 148 -14.60 2.89 2.80
N PHE A 149 -15.65 2.62 3.57
CA PHE A 149 -16.10 1.29 3.98
C PHE A 149 -17.42 0.94 3.30
N GLN A 150 -17.54 -0.28 2.79
CA GLN A 150 -18.83 -0.89 2.43
C GLN A 150 -18.96 -2.22 3.16
N VAL A 151 -20.02 -2.37 3.98
CA VAL A 151 -20.36 -3.62 4.65
C VAL A 151 -21.58 -4.21 3.96
N THR A 152 -21.37 -5.32 3.23
CA THR A 152 -22.41 -6.00 2.45
C THR A 152 -22.80 -7.30 3.13
N ARG A 153 -24.01 -7.36 3.70
CA ARG A 153 -24.58 -8.57 4.30
C ARG A 153 -25.06 -9.54 3.23
N LEU A 154 -24.82 -10.83 3.46
CA LEU A 154 -25.19 -11.93 2.57
C LEU A 154 -26.34 -12.74 3.16
N ILE A 155 -27.13 -13.41 2.31
CA ILE A 155 -28.30 -14.20 2.77
C ILE A 155 -27.90 -15.44 3.61
N CYS A 156 -26.65 -15.91 3.49
CA CYS A 156 -26.11 -16.99 4.32
C CYS A 156 -25.67 -16.54 5.73
N GLY A 157 -25.87 -15.26 6.08
CA GLY A 157 -25.45 -14.68 7.37
C GLY A 157 -23.99 -14.26 7.44
N GLY A 158 -23.19 -14.53 6.40
CA GLY A 158 -21.87 -13.95 6.22
C GLY A 158 -21.93 -12.49 5.75
N PHE A 159 -20.77 -11.85 5.63
CA PHE A 159 -20.68 -10.50 5.07
C PHE A 159 -19.36 -10.28 4.34
N ILE A 160 -19.37 -9.31 3.43
CA ILE A 160 -18.19 -8.81 2.71
C ILE A 160 -17.94 -7.40 3.20
N LEU A 161 -16.70 -7.13 3.62
CA LEU A 161 -16.22 -5.80 3.94
C LEU A 161 -15.27 -5.34 2.85
N GLY A 162 -15.75 -4.42 2.01
CA GLY A 162 -14.95 -3.67 1.07
C GLY A 162 -14.38 -2.43 1.74
N VAL A 163 -13.08 -2.22 1.61
CA VAL A 163 -12.40 -1.03 2.13
C VAL A 163 -11.59 -0.40 1.02
N ARG A 164 -11.66 0.93 0.90
CA ARG A 164 -10.77 1.72 0.05
C ARG A 164 -10.14 2.81 0.88
N PHE A 165 -8.84 3.04 0.74
CA PHE A 165 -8.17 4.12 1.44
C PHE A 165 -7.09 4.78 0.58
N ASN A 166 -6.78 6.04 0.91
CA ASN A 166 -5.69 6.79 0.31
C ASN A 166 -4.33 6.27 0.81
N HIS A 167 -3.48 5.76 -0.08
CA HIS A 167 -2.27 5.04 0.31
C HIS A 167 -1.21 5.94 0.97
N THR A 168 -1.27 7.26 0.78
CA THR A 168 -0.40 8.21 1.51
C THR A 168 -0.60 8.16 3.03
N MET A 169 -1.74 7.64 3.51
CA MET A 169 -2.05 7.58 4.94
C MET A 169 -1.37 6.44 5.67
N PHE A 170 -1.24 5.27 5.04
CA PHE A 170 -0.58 4.11 5.65
C PHE A 170 -0.25 3.03 4.61
N ASP A 171 0.75 2.21 4.94
CA ASP A 171 1.02 0.96 4.22
C ASP A 171 0.20 -0.21 4.77
N GLY A 172 0.44 -1.43 4.27
CA GLY A 172 -0.27 -2.62 4.72
C GLY A 172 -0.17 -2.89 6.23
N PHE A 173 0.96 -2.57 6.86
CA PHE A 173 1.12 -2.73 8.31
C PHE A 173 0.26 -1.71 9.07
N GLY A 174 0.29 -0.45 8.64
CA GLY A 174 -0.54 0.60 9.25
C GLY A 174 -2.03 0.36 9.06
N TYR A 175 -2.45 -0.16 7.89
CA TYR A 175 -3.82 -0.60 7.66
C TYR A 175 -4.23 -1.67 8.66
N VAL A 176 -3.43 -2.74 8.81
CA VAL A 176 -3.77 -3.83 9.73
C VAL A 176 -3.81 -3.32 11.16
N GLN A 177 -2.86 -2.48 11.59
CA GLN A 177 -2.88 -1.86 12.93
C GLN A 177 -4.18 -1.08 13.19
N PHE A 178 -4.63 -0.28 12.22
CA PHE A 178 -5.90 0.45 12.30
C PHE A 178 -7.10 -0.51 12.37
N MET A 179 -7.13 -1.51 11.49
CA MET A 179 -8.22 -2.51 11.46
C MET A 179 -8.25 -3.38 12.72
N THR A 180 -7.11 -3.75 13.29
CA THR A 180 -7.03 -4.44 14.59
C THR A 180 -7.64 -3.56 15.69
N SER A 181 -7.31 -2.26 15.71
CA SER A 181 -7.91 -1.32 16.66
C SER A 181 -9.43 -1.23 16.47
N LEU A 182 -9.91 -1.26 15.22
CA LEU A 182 -11.33 -1.30 14.89
C LEU A 182 -12.01 -2.57 15.40
N CYS A 183 -11.40 -3.74 15.17
CA CYS A 183 -11.85 -5.04 15.69
C CYS A 183 -11.90 -5.05 17.22
N GLU A 184 -10.90 -4.51 17.90
CA GLU A 184 -10.89 -4.39 19.36
C GLU A 184 -12.08 -3.58 19.88
N MET A 185 -12.39 -2.44 19.23
CA MET A 185 -13.55 -1.60 19.57
C MET A 185 -14.89 -2.29 19.27
N ALA A 186 -14.96 -3.07 18.19
CA ALA A 186 -16.12 -3.90 17.85
C ALA A 186 -16.38 -4.98 18.91
N ASN A 187 -15.30 -5.52 19.50
CA ASN A 187 -15.36 -6.50 20.58
C ASN A 187 -15.44 -5.87 21.99
N GLY A 188 -15.69 -4.56 22.09
CA GLY A 188 -15.99 -3.89 23.35
C GLY A 188 -14.79 -3.28 24.07
N SER A 189 -13.58 -3.31 23.49
CA SER A 189 -12.44 -2.57 24.04
C SER A 189 -12.69 -1.06 23.98
N THR A 190 -12.12 -0.33 24.94
CA THR A 190 -12.27 1.14 25.04
C THR A 190 -11.02 1.89 24.57
N THR A 191 -9.89 1.20 24.44
CA THR A 191 -8.61 1.73 23.95
C THR A 191 -7.94 0.71 23.02
N PRO A 192 -7.22 1.15 21.98
CA PRO A 192 -6.40 0.26 21.18
C PRO A 192 -5.28 -0.36 22.02
N SER A 193 -4.94 -1.62 21.73
CA SER A 193 -3.76 -2.29 22.33
C SER A 193 -2.45 -1.61 21.90
N ILE A 194 -2.38 -1.17 20.64
CA ILE A 194 -1.28 -0.38 20.08
C ILE A 194 -1.79 1.04 19.82
N LYS A 195 -1.28 2.01 20.59
CA LYS A 195 -1.63 3.41 20.40
C LYS A 195 -1.05 3.94 19.08
N PRO A 196 -1.86 4.57 18.22
CA PRO A 196 -1.34 5.17 16.99
C PRO A 196 -0.40 6.32 17.29
N LEU A 197 0.69 6.40 16.53
CA LEU A 197 1.68 7.47 16.58
C LEU A 197 1.76 8.13 15.21
N TRP A 198 1.67 9.46 15.18
CA TRP A 198 1.81 10.23 13.94
C TRP A 198 3.26 10.26 13.46
N GLN A 199 4.14 10.90 14.23
CA GLN A 199 5.60 11.00 14.09
C GLN A 199 6.17 10.93 12.66
N ARG A 200 5.51 11.58 11.68
CA ARG A 200 5.87 11.54 10.26
C ARG A 200 7.23 12.20 9.99
N GLU A 201 7.67 13.05 10.90
CA GLU A 201 9.00 13.66 10.89
C GLU A 201 10.16 12.65 10.90
N LEU A 202 9.93 11.41 11.36
CA LEU A 202 10.94 10.34 11.35
C LEU A 202 11.37 9.93 9.93
N LEU A 203 10.54 10.22 8.92
CA LEU A 203 10.77 9.89 7.52
C LEU A 203 10.68 11.15 6.63
N CYS A 204 11.06 12.30 7.17
CA CYS A 204 11.30 13.51 6.39
C CYS A 204 12.78 13.59 5.95
N ALA A 205 13.02 14.33 4.87
CA ALA A 205 14.34 14.49 4.30
C ALA A 205 15.30 15.14 5.29
N ARG A 206 16.58 14.84 5.11
CA ARG A 206 17.68 15.49 5.85
C ARG A 206 17.77 16.96 5.46
N ASP A 207 18.42 17.75 6.31
CA ASP A 207 18.74 19.14 6.04
C ASP A 207 20.28 19.35 6.07
N PRO A 208 20.93 19.60 4.92
CA PRO A 208 20.37 19.60 3.57
C PRO A 208 20.09 18.17 3.05
N PRO A 209 19.15 18.00 2.10
CA PRO A 209 18.88 16.70 1.50
C PRO A 209 20.07 16.27 0.63
N ARG A 210 20.42 14.98 0.65
CA ARG A 210 21.51 14.40 -0.13
C ARG A 210 21.19 12.96 -0.55
N VAL A 211 21.07 12.72 -1.84
CA VAL A 211 20.97 11.36 -2.39
C VAL A 211 22.32 10.66 -2.27
N THR A 212 22.35 9.48 -1.65
CA THR A 212 23.56 8.69 -1.33
C THR A 212 23.54 7.29 -1.93
N CYS A 213 22.41 6.86 -2.47
CA CYS A 213 22.23 5.58 -3.14
C CYS A 213 21.76 5.79 -4.59
N THR A 214 22.03 4.81 -5.45
CA THR A 214 21.38 4.73 -6.76
C THR A 214 19.96 4.21 -6.57
N HIS A 215 18.98 4.86 -7.21
CA HIS A 215 17.57 4.50 -7.12
C HIS A 215 17.01 4.18 -8.51
N HIS A 216 17.27 2.96 -8.98
CA HIS A 216 16.85 2.48 -10.29
C HIS A 216 15.32 2.46 -10.49
N GLU A 217 14.58 2.49 -9.38
CA GLU A 217 13.13 2.64 -9.37
C GLU A 217 12.65 4.02 -9.83
N TYR A 218 13.51 5.04 -9.88
CA TYR A 218 13.18 6.39 -10.36
C TYR A 218 14.05 6.81 -11.55
N ASP A 219 14.62 5.85 -12.29
CA ASP A 219 15.35 6.14 -13.52
C ASP A 219 14.40 6.79 -14.55
N GLU A 220 14.84 7.89 -15.17
CA GLU A 220 14.12 8.53 -16.26
C GLU A 220 14.32 7.72 -17.56
N VAL A 221 13.37 6.83 -17.84
CA VAL A 221 13.40 5.97 -19.03
C VAL A 221 12.39 6.48 -20.04
N ALA A 222 12.86 6.81 -21.25
CA ALA A 222 11.99 7.20 -22.34
C ALA A 222 11.10 6.01 -22.75
N ASP A 223 9.79 6.25 -22.83
CA ASP A 223 8.85 5.27 -23.39
C ASP A 223 8.95 5.31 -24.93
N THR A 224 9.94 4.60 -25.48
CA THR A 224 10.16 4.54 -26.93
C THR A 224 9.20 3.59 -27.64
N ASN A 225 8.50 2.75 -26.88
CA ASN A 225 7.58 1.74 -27.38
C ASN A 225 6.21 2.00 -26.77
N ALA A 226 5.47 2.97 -27.33
CA ALA A 226 4.08 3.27 -27.00
C ALA A 226 3.14 2.09 -27.34
N THR A 227 3.40 0.92 -26.78
CA THR A 227 2.54 -0.24 -26.84
C THR A 227 1.47 0.00 -25.78
N ILE A 228 0.54 0.89 -26.11
CA ILE A 228 -0.69 1.06 -25.35
C ILE A 228 -1.43 -0.27 -25.49
N ILE A 229 -1.23 -1.17 -24.53
CA ILE A 229 -2.01 -2.41 -24.45
C ILE A 229 -3.42 -1.97 -24.09
N PRO A 230 -4.43 -2.24 -24.95
CA PRO A 230 -5.81 -1.91 -24.61
C PRO A 230 -6.17 -2.57 -23.29
N ILE A 231 -6.72 -1.79 -22.37
CA ILE A 231 -7.16 -2.28 -21.06
C ILE A 231 -8.19 -3.43 -21.22
N ASP A 232 -8.98 -3.38 -22.29
CA ASP A 232 -9.98 -4.40 -22.65
C ASP A 232 -9.39 -5.78 -22.99
N ASP A 233 -8.10 -5.84 -23.31
CA ASP A 233 -7.38 -7.09 -23.63
C ASP A 233 -6.66 -7.68 -22.41
N MET A 234 -6.77 -7.06 -21.24
CA MET A 234 -6.12 -7.53 -20.01
C MET A 234 -6.96 -8.61 -19.32
N GLU A 235 -6.32 -9.75 -19.02
CA GLU A 235 -6.85 -10.81 -18.17
C GLU A 235 -6.24 -10.74 -16.77
N ASN A 236 -7.09 -10.90 -15.75
CA ASN A 236 -6.67 -11.18 -14.39
C ASN A 236 -6.90 -12.65 -14.03
N ARG A 237 -5.85 -13.35 -13.61
CA ARG A 237 -5.95 -14.73 -13.11
C ARG A 237 -5.18 -14.88 -11.81
N SER A 238 -5.76 -15.59 -10.85
CA SER A 238 -5.09 -15.97 -9.61
C SER A 238 -4.44 -17.34 -9.73
N PHE A 239 -3.23 -17.44 -9.19
CA PHE A 239 -2.43 -18.66 -9.15
C PHE A 239 -2.11 -19.03 -7.70
N PHE A 240 -2.44 -20.25 -7.32
CA PHE A 240 -2.15 -20.79 -5.99
C PHE A 240 -0.78 -21.52 -5.97
N PHE A 241 0.02 -21.19 -4.97
CA PHE A 241 1.33 -21.80 -4.72
C PHE A 241 1.36 -22.40 -3.31
N GLY A 242 1.11 -23.70 -3.22
CA GLY A 242 1.30 -24.50 -2.01
C GLY A 242 2.71 -25.07 -1.89
N PRO A 243 3.00 -25.83 -0.83
CA PRO A 243 4.29 -26.52 -0.63
C PRO A 243 4.77 -27.30 -1.86
N THR A 244 3.86 -27.97 -2.57
CA THR A 244 4.18 -28.76 -3.77
C THR A 244 4.71 -27.88 -4.90
N GLN A 245 4.01 -26.78 -5.23
CA GLN A 245 4.44 -25.85 -6.28
C GLN A 245 5.75 -25.16 -5.92
N ILE A 246 5.91 -24.72 -4.65
CA ILE A 246 7.16 -24.09 -4.20
C ILE A 246 8.32 -25.08 -4.28
N SER A 247 8.12 -26.34 -3.90
CA SER A 247 9.14 -27.40 -4.04
C SER A 247 9.53 -27.61 -5.50
N ALA A 248 8.55 -27.65 -6.41
CA ALA A 248 8.80 -27.80 -7.85
C ALA A 248 9.69 -26.68 -8.41
N ILE A 249 9.42 -25.42 -8.04
CA ILE A 249 10.23 -24.26 -8.45
C ILE A 249 11.64 -24.33 -7.85
N ARG A 250 11.77 -24.77 -6.59
CA ARG A 250 13.06 -24.84 -5.89
C ARG A 250 14.06 -25.82 -6.52
N ARG A 251 13.63 -26.74 -7.38
CA ARG A 251 14.54 -27.63 -8.15
C ARG A 251 15.46 -26.86 -9.10
N PHE A 252 15.04 -25.68 -9.57
CA PHE A 252 15.82 -24.83 -10.46
C PHE A 252 16.79 -23.89 -9.71
N VAL A 253 16.83 -23.95 -8.37
CA VAL A 253 17.70 -23.10 -7.55
C VAL A 253 19.10 -23.70 -7.47
N PRO A 254 20.16 -22.98 -7.88
CA PRO A 254 21.52 -23.49 -7.80
C PRO A 254 21.98 -23.63 -6.35
N LYS A 255 22.97 -24.51 -6.11
CA LYS A 255 23.40 -24.90 -4.75
C LYS A 255 23.78 -23.72 -3.86
N HIS A 256 24.43 -22.69 -4.41
CA HIS A 256 24.89 -21.51 -3.66
C HIS A 256 23.75 -20.55 -3.26
N LEU A 257 22.56 -20.67 -3.87
CA LEU A 257 21.38 -19.84 -3.57
C LEU A 257 20.29 -20.60 -2.80
N LYS A 258 20.58 -21.80 -2.29
CA LYS A 258 19.60 -22.66 -1.60
C LYS A 258 18.92 -22.02 -0.38
N HIS A 259 19.56 -21.02 0.22
CA HIS A 259 19.03 -20.28 1.37
C HIS A 259 18.00 -19.20 1.01
N CYS A 260 17.63 -19.06 -0.27
CA CYS A 260 16.61 -18.12 -0.69
C CYS A 260 15.24 -18.39 -0.04
N THR A 261 14.53 -17.31 0.30
CA THR A 261 13.18 -17.36 0.84
C THR A 261 12.17 -17.76 -0.23
N THR A 262 10.98 -18.19 0.22
CA THR A 262 9.88 -18.52 -0.71
C THR A 262 9.47 -17.31 -1.55
N PHE A 263 9.46 -16.12 -0.95
CA PHE A 263 9.23 -14.86 -1.65
C PHE A 263 10.24 -14.65 -2.78
N GLU A 264 11.54 -14.81 -2.52
CA GLU A 264 12.60 -14.56 -3.52
C GLU A 264 12.51 -15.51 -4.70
N VAL A 265 12.39 -16.83 -4.44
CA VAL A 265 12.34 -17.83 -5.50
C VAL A 265 11.05 -17.75 -6.33
N LEU A 266 9.91 -17.49 -5.68
CA LEU A 266 8.64 -17.30 -6.37
C LEU A 266 8.68 -16.04 -7.24
N THR A 267 9.19 -14.93 -6.70
CA THR A 267 9.32 -13.66 -7.45
C THR A 267 10.23 -13.81 -8.67
N ALA A 268 11.39 -14.46 -8.53
CA ALA A 268 12.28 -14.73 -9.64
C ALA A 268 11.61 -15.59 -10.72
N CYS A 269 10.84 -16.61 -10.31
CA CYS A 269 10.10 -17.48 -11.22
C CYS A 269 9.04 -16.69 -11.98
N LEU A 270 8.19 -15.94 -11.28
CA LEU A 270 7.12 -15.15 -11.87
C LEU A 270 7.67 -14.03 -12.77
N TRP A 271 8.77 -13.37 -12.39
CA TRP A 271 9.43 -12.38 -13.22
C TRP A 271 9.91 -12.97 -14.55
N ARG A 272 10.56 -14.13 -14.49
CA ARG A 272 11.04 -14.84 -15.68
C ARG A 272 9.89 -15.29 -16.57
N CYS A 273 8.90 -16.00 -16.01
CA CYS A 273 7.72 -16.45 -16.76
C CYS A 273 6.98 -15.26 -17.39
N ARG A 274 6.80 -14.15 -16.65
CA ARG A 274 6.15 -12.93 -17.16
C ARG A 274 6.95 -12.31 -18.30
N THR A 275 8.27 -12.22 -18.18
CA THR A 275 9.11 -11.63 -19.23
C THR A 275 9.07 -12.46 -20.51
N ILE A 276 9.20 -13.78 -20.40
CA ILE A 276 9.06 -14.69 -21.56
C ILE A 276 7.68 -14.55 -22.20
N ALA A 277 6.63 -14.48 -21.38
CA ALA A 277 5.26 -14.36 -21.84
C ALA A 277 4.99 -13.03 -22.54
N LEU A 278 5.60 -11.93 -22.13
CA LEU A 278 5.42 -10.62 -22.76
C LEU A 278 6.13 -10.50 -24.12
N GLN A 279 7.19 -11.28 -24.35
CA GLN A 279 8.02 -11.22 -25.57
C GLN A 279 8.50 -9.80 -25.91
N PRO A 280 9.11 -9.06 -24.96
CA PRO A 280 9.64 -7.73 -25.21
C PRO A 280 10.84 -7.78 -26.18
N ASN A 281 11.35 -6.62 -26.62
CA ASN A 281 12.60 -6.60 -27.37
C ASN A 281 13.73 -7.18 -26.48
N PRO A 282 14.60 -8.06 -27.01
CA PRO A 282 15.72 -8.63 -26.26
C PRO A 282 16.61 -7.62 -25.51
N GLU A 283 16.73 -6.40 -26.04
CA GLU A 283 17.53 -5.31 -25.47
C GLU A 283 16.75 -4.39 -24.50
N ASP A 284 15.44 -4.59 -24.34
CA ASP A 284 14.63 -3.87 -23.37
C ASP A 284 15.11 -4.20 -21.95
N GLU A 285 15.10 -3.18 -21.09
CA GLU A 285 15.35 -3.36 -19.67
C GLU A 285 14.06 -3.77 -18.96
N MET A 286 14.12 -4.91 -18.29
CA MET A 286 13.06 -5.40 -17.42
C MET A 286 13.42 -5.06 -15.99
N ARG A 287 12.45 -4.53 -15.23
CA ARG A 287 12.62 -4.11 -13.85
C ARG A 287 11.73 -4.97 -12.94
N MET A 288 12.32 -5.55 -11.90
CA MET A 288 11.58 -6.20 -10.82
C MET A 288 11.73 -5.37 -9.55
N MET A 289 10.61 -4.86 -9.05
CA MET A 289 10.57 -4.00 -7.87
C MET A 289 9.89 -4.75 -6.73
N THR A 290 10.58 -4.87 -5.61
CA THR A 290 10.06 -5.61 -4.44
C THR A 290 9.76 -4.64 -3.32
N ILE A 291 8.52 -4.60 -2.83
CA ILE A 291 8.20 -3.79 -1.64
C ILE A 291 8.86 -4.41 -0.40
N VAL A 292 9.74 -3.66 0.25
CA VAL A 292 10.48 -4.10 1.44
C VAL A 292 10.12 -3.23 2.64
N ASN A 293 9.50 -3.84 3.65
CA ASN A 293 9.23 -3.18 4.93
C ASN A 293 10.55 -2.79 5.63
N ALA A 294 10.72 -1.49 5.87
CA ALA A 294 11.93 -0.93 6.44
C ALA A 294 11.84 -0.65 7.95
N ARG A 295 10.70 -0.86 8.63
CA ARG A 295 10.51 -0.52 10.06
C ARG A 295 11.61 -1.06 10.98
N LEU A 296 12.06 -2.30 10.73
CA LEU A 296 13.09 -2.97 11.52
C LEU A 296 14.52 -2.60 11.11
N LYS A 297 14.70 -1.84 10.02
CA LYS A 297 16.01 -1.44 9.48
C LYS A 297 16.56 -0.19 10.16
N PHE A 298 15.71 0.64 10.75
CA PHE A 298 16.09 1.87 11.46
C PHE A 298 16.71 1.60 12.83
N LYS A 299 17.63 2.49 13.25
CA LYS A 299 18.23 2.54 14.58
C LYS A 299 18.15 3.96 15.16
N PRO A 300 17.29 4.22 16.17
CA PRO A 300 16.34 3.29 16.78
C PRO A 300 15.25 2.83 15.80
N ARG A 301 14.62 1.69 16.09
CA ARG A 301 13.54 1.16 15.24
C ARG A 301 12.38 2.14 15.15
N ILE A 302 11.67 2.13 14.02
CA ILE A 302 10.42 2.87 13.90
C ILE A 302 9.43 2.37 14.97
N PRO A 303 8.81 3.26 15.76
CA PRO A 303 7.89 2.87 16.82
C PRO A 303 6.74 2.00 16.32
N VAL A 304 6.33 1.01 17.11
CA VAL A 304 5.26 0.06 16.72
C VAL A 304 3.91 0.73 16.46
N GLY A 305 3.67 1.91 17.05
CA GLY A 305 2.46 2.70 16.81
C GLY A 305 2.46 3.50 15.50
N TYR A 306 3.61 3.62 14.82
CA TYR A 306 3.73 4.36 13.56
C TYR A 306 2.99 3.63 12.44
N TYR A 307 1.93 4.25 11.95
CA TYR A 307 1.06 3.67 10.94
C TYR A 307 1.31 4.21 9.53
N GLY A 308 2.13 5.24 9.32
CA GLY A 308 2.47 5.73 7.98
C GLY A 308 3.23 4.70 7.13
N ASN A 309 3.58 5.07 5.90
CA ASN A 309 4.36 4.22 5.00
C ASN A 309 5.82 4.09 5.49
N VAL A 310 6.33 2.86 5.54
CA VAL A 310 7.73 2.57 5.90
C VAL A 310 8.28 1.44 5.03
N PHE A 311 8.40 1.69 3.73
CA PHE A 311 8.96 0.73 2.80
C PHE A 311 9.74 1.39 1.67
N GLY A 312 10.72 0.67 1.13
CA GLY A 312 11.35 0.96 -0.15
C GLY A 312 10.94 -0.07 -1.19
N TYR A 313 11.17 0.22 -2.47
CA TYR A 313 10.85 -0.68 -3.57
C TYR A 313 12.00 -0.76 -4.60
N PRO A 314 13.21 -1.20 -4.17
CA PRO A 314 14.39 -1.24 -5.02
C PRO A 314 14.14 -2.03 -6.30
N ALA A 315 14.67 -1.54 -7.41
CA ALA A 315 14.51 -2.15 -8.72
C ALA A 315 15.73 -3.00 -9.09
N ALA A 316 15.52 -4.30 -9.24
CA ALA A 316 16.43 -5.18 -9.97
C ALA A 316 16.25 -4.95 -11.48
N VAL A 317 17.33 -4.63 -12.19
CA VAL A 317 17.31 -4.35 -13.64
C VAL A 317 18.12 -5.40 -14.40
N SER A 318 17.57 -5.92 -15.49
CA SER A 318 18.29 -6.82 -16.42
C SER A 318 17.69 -6.73 -17.81
N LYS A 319 18.49 -7.03 -18.84
CA LYS A 319 17.99 -7.15 -20.21
C LYS A 319 17.00 -8.30 -20.33
N ALA A 320 15.98 -8.13 -21.16
CA ALA A 320 14.97 -9.16 -21.41
C ALA A 320 15.59 -10.48 -21.88
N ARG A 321 16.58 -10.43 -22.79
CA ARG A 321 17.31 -11.62 -23.25
C ARG A 321 17.95 -12.41 -22.11
N ASP A 322 18.47 -11.72 -21.11
CA ASP A 322 19.16 -12.33 -19.98
C ASP A 322 18.15 -12.99 -19.04
N ILE A 323 17.03 -12.33 -18.75
CA ILE A 323 15.95 -12.90 -17.93
C ILE A 323 15.34 -14.14 -18.61
N CYS A 324 15.14 -14.10 -19.93
CA CYS A 324 14.56 -15.22 -20.68
C CYS A 324 15.52 -16.41 -20.81
N ASN A 325 16.77 -16.16 -21.18
CA ASN A 325 17.69 -17.21 -21.64
C ASN A 325 18.61 -17.75 -20.54
N LYS A 326 18.89 -16.98 -19.48
CA LYS A 326 19.72 -17.47 -18.36
C LYS A 326 18.89 -18.35 -17.41
N PRO A 327 19.54 -19.23 -16.62
CA PRO A 327 18.87 -20.03 -15.59
C PRO A 327 18.14 -19.16 -14.56
N LEU A 328 17.14 -19.73 -13.86
CA LEU A 328 16.38 -19.05 -12.80
C LEU A 328 17.28 -18.37 -11.75
N GLY A 329 18.45 -18.96 -11.47
CA GLY A 329 19.46 -18.41 -10.58
C GLY A 329 19.85 -16.96 -10.87
N HIS A 330 19.90 -16.54 -12.16
CA HIS A 330 20.22 -15.16 -12.54
C HIS A 330 19.16 -14.17 -12.03
N ALA A 331 17.88 -14.44 -12.31
CA ALA A 331 16.78 -13.61 -11.80
C ALA A 331 16.70 -13.63 -10.27
N LEU A 332 16.99 -14.79 -9.66
CA LEU A 332 17.01 -14.95 -8.21
C LEU A 332 18.09 -14.11 -7.53
N GLU A 333 19.32 -14.11 -8.04
CA GLU A 333 20.42 -13.29 -7.52
C GLU A 333 20.07 -11.80 -7.54
N LEU A 334 19.46 -11.34 -8.64
CA LEU A 334 19.03 -9.95 -8.78
C LEU A 334 17.94 -9.58 -7.77
N VAL A 335 16.93 -10.43 -7.57
CA VAL A 335 15.87 -10.21 -6.57
C VAL A 335 16.44 -10.20 -5.15
N MET A 336 17.33 -11.15 -4.83
CA MET A 336 17.99 -11.21 -3.52
C MET A 336 18.83 -9.96 -3.24
N LYS A 337 19.59 -9.50 -4.26
CA LYS A 337 20.40 -8.29 -4.17
C LYS A 337 19.53 -7.06 -3.96
N ALA A 338 18.55 -6.81 -4.82
CA ALA A 338 17.66 -5.65 -4.69
C ALA A 338 16.99 -5.60 -3.32
N LYS A 339 16.41 -6.71 -2.84
CA LYS A 339 15.79 -6.77 -1.51
C LYS A 339 16.78 -6.44 -0.38
N SER A 340 18.06 -6.80 -0.52
CA SER A 340 19.09 -6.55 0.47
C SER A 340 19.57 -5.09 0.54
N GLU A 341 19.35 -4.30 -0.53
CA GLU A 341 19.75 -2.90 -0.62
C GLU A 341 18.94 -1.99 0.32
N VAL A 342 17.72 -2.40 0.72
CA VAL A 342 16.89 -1.61 1.64
C VAL A 342 17.46 -1.64 3.06
N THR A 343 18.19 -0.57 3.35
CA THR A 343 18.78 -0.23 4.65
C THR A 343 18.17 1.08 5.16
N GLU A 344 18.52 1.47 6.40
CA GLU A 344 18.17 2.81 6.89
C GLU A 344 18.73 3.92 5.99
N GLU A 345 19.97 3.79 5.49
CA GLU A 345 20.56 4.78 4.60
C GLU A 345 19.86 4.83 3.25
N TYR A 346 19.46 3.68 2.71
CA TYR A 346 18.64 3.62 1.49
C TYR A 346 17.36 4.43 1.65
N MET A 347 16.63 4.24 2.77
CA MET A 347 15.40 4.96 3.04
C MET A 347 15.64 6.47 3.16
N LYS A 348 16.71 6.90 3.86
CA LYS A 348 17.10 8.31 3.93
C LYS A 348 17.43 8.89 2.56
N SER A 349 18.13 8.13 1.71
CA SER A 349 18.45 8.53 0.34
C SER A 349 17.20 8.71 -0.52
N VAL A 350 16.22 7.78 -0.46
CA VAL A 350 14.93 7.93 -1.16
C VAL A 350 14.19 9.17 -0.66
N THR A 351 14.18 9.38 0.65
CA THR A 351 13.49 10.52 1.29
C THR A 351 14.06 11.85 0.76
N ASP A 352 15.38 11.97 0.68
CA ASP A 352 16.05 13.13 0.13
C ASP A 352 15.81 13.29 -1.38
N LEU A 353 15.78 12.17 -2.12
CA LEU A 353 15.44 12.16 -3.55
C LEU A 353 14.05 12.77 -3.78
N MET A 354 13.07 12.45 -2.94
CA MET A 354 11.71 13.00 -3.08
C MET A 354 11.69 14.52 -2.96
N VAL A 355 12.51 15.10 -2.09
CA VAL A 355 12.60 16.56 -1.96
C VAL A 355 13.39 17.18 -3.12
N ILE A 356 14.54 16.60 -3.48
CA ILE A 356 15.43 17.15 -4.52
C ILE A 356 14.79 17.08 -5.91
N LYS A 357 14.12 15.96 -6.23
CA LYS A 357 13.52 15.71 -7.55
C LYS A 357 12.03 16.06 -7.61
N GLY A 358 11.46 16.61 -6.52
CA GLY A 358 10.07 17.05 -6.50
C GLY A 358 9.04 15.91 -6.57
N ARG A 359 9.32 14.80 -5.89
CA ARG A 359 8.51 13.56 -5.82
C ARG A 359 8.35 12.91 -7.19
N PRO A 360 9.44 12.42 -7.80
CA PRO A 360 9.34 11.72 -9.07
C PRO A 360 8.45 10.48 -8.92
N ALA A 361 7.70 10.18 -9.98
CA ALA A 361 7.06 8.88 -10.10
C ALA A 361 8.11 7.80 -10.32
N PHE A 362 7.81 6.56 -9.91
CA PHE A 362 8.69 5.44 -10.25
C PHE A 362 8.63 5.13 -11.76
N THR A 363 9.67 4.48 -12.26
CA THR A 363 9.77 4.04 -13.66
C THR A 363 8.73 2.96 -13.96
N ASN A 364 7.71 3.26 -14.77
CA ASN A 364 6.70 2.27 -15.18
C ASN A 364 7.21 1.32 -16.29
N VAL A 365 8.11 1.80 -17.15
CA VAL A 365 8.56 1.08 -18.35
C VAL A 365 9.32 -0.19 -17.96
N GLY A 366 8.84 -1.34 -18.45
CA GLY A 366 9.44 -2.65 -18.19
C GLY A 366 9.28 -3.14 -16.74
N SER A 367 8.54 -2.43 -15.90
CA SER A 367 8.45 -2.71 -14.47
C SER A 367 7.41 -3.76 -14.12
N TYR A 368 7.74 -4.57 -13.11
CA TYR A 368 6.84 -5.45 -12.41
C TYR A 368 7.05 -5.30 -10.92
N ILE A 369 6.03 -4.80 -10.22
CA ILE A 369 6.07 -4.57 -8.77
C ILE A 369 5.40 -5.74 -8.06
N VAL A 370 6.02 -6.26 -7.00
CA VAL A 370 5.44 -7.29 -6.13
C VAL A 370 5.44 -6.86 -4.67
N SER A 371 4.42 -7.30 -3.95
CA SER A 371 4.24 -7.01 -2.53
C SER A 371 3.82 -8.26 -1.77
N ASP A 372 4.58 -8.61 -0.73
CA ASP A 372 4.26 -9.76 0.12
C ASP A 372 3.45 -9.33 1.34
N VAL A 373 2.18 -9.72 1.35
CA VAL A 373 1.25 -9.45 2.46
C VAL A 373 0.79 -10.74 3.14
N THR A 374 1.47 -11.87 2.88
CA THR A 374 1.13 -13.17 3.47
C THR A 374 1.23 -13.19 5.00
N ARG A 375 2.07 -12.32 5.56
CA ARG A 375 2.29 -12.14 7.01
C ARG A 375 1.71 -10.84 7.57
N ALA A 376 0.87 -10.13 6.80
CA ALA A 376 0.33 -8.84 7.24
C ALA A 376 -0.67 -8.97 8.40
N GLY A 377 -1.34 -10.12 8.55
CA GLY A 377 -2.35 -10.34 9.59
C GLY A 377 -3.78 -10.05 9.15
N PHE A 378 -4.05 -10.06 7.84
CA PHE A 378 -5.37 -9.73 7.30
C PHE A 378 -6.47 -10.72 7.69
N LEU A 379 -6.15 -12.02 7.76
CA LEU A 379 -7.16 -13.06 8.05
C LEU A 379 -7.57 -13.04 9.53
N GLU A 380 -6.69 -12.55 10.39
CA GLU A 380 -6.85 -12.50 11.84
C GLU A 380 -7.68 -11.31 12.35
N LEU A 381 -8.19 -10.46 11.44
CA LEU A 381 -9.08 -9.35 11.79
C LEU A 381 -10.47 -9.89 12.16
N ASP A 382 -10.80 -9.91 13.44
CA ASP A 382 -12.05 -10.49 13.94
C ASP A 382 -13.00 -9.43 14.53
N PHE A 383 -14.15 -9.22 13.90
CA PHE A 383 -15.23 -8.33 14.37
C PHE A 383 -16.25 -9.00 15.32
N GLY A 384 -15.95 -10.21 15.78
CA GLY A 384 -16.84 -11.11 16.52
C GLY A 384 -17.39 -12.27 15.68
N TRP A 385 -17.15 -12.26 14.37
CA TRP A 385 -17.58 -13.33 13.44
C TRP A 385 -16.54 -14.43 13.26
N GLY A 386 -15.35 -14.29 13.86
CA GLY A 386 -14.19 -15.13 13.63
C GLY A 386 -13.28 -14.56 12.54
N ASN A 387 -12.21 -15.29 12.25
CA ASN A 387 -11.26 -14.94 11.20
C ASN A 387 -11.93 -14.84 9.82
N ALA A 388 -11.42 -13.94 8.98
CA ALA A 388 -11.84 -13.84 7.59
C ALA A 388 -11.47 -15.13 6.83
N VAL A 389 -12.33 -15.56 5.91
CA VAL A 389 -12.03 -16.68 4.99
C VAL A 389 -11.23 -16.24 3.77
N TYR A 390 -11.27 -14.94 3.47
CA TYR A 390 -10.38 -14.27 2.54
C TYR A 390 -10.19 -12.83 3.00
N ALA A 391 -8.96 -12.34 2.91
CA ALA A 391 -8.68 -10.93 3.12
C ALA A 391 -7.42 -10.53 2.34
N GLY A 392 -7.54 -9.54 1.46
CA GLY A 392 -6.40 -9.08 0.70
C GLY A 392 -6.68 -7.91 -0.25
N PRO A 393 -5.61 -7.34 -0.83
CA PRO A 393 -5.72 -6.29 -1.83
C PRO A 393 -6.46 -6.74 -3.07
N ASP A 394 -7.23 -5.83 -3.61
CA ASP A 394 -7.92 -5.96 -4.89
C ASP A 394 -7.49 -4.78 -5.76
N SER A 395 -6.27 -4.87 -6.31
CA SER A 395 -5.65 -3.79 -7.09
C SER A 395 -4.69 -4.36 -8.14
N PRO A 396 -4.71 -3.84 -9.38
CA PRO A 396 -3.79 -4.25 -10.44
C PRO A 396 -2.39 -3.62 -10.33
N ILE A 397 -2.15 -2.77 -9.32
CA ILE A 397 -0.93 -1.94 -9.21
C ILE A 397 0.31 -2.78 -8.87
N ALA A 398 0.14 -3.95 -8.24
CA ALA A 398 1.23 -4.85 -7.91
C ALA A 398 0.78 -6.33 -7.93
N GLY A 399 1.72 -7.23 -8.12
CA GLY A 399 1.53 -8.66 -7.83
C GLY A 399 1.54 -8.89 -6.31
N PHE A 400 0.36 -8.91 -5.70
CA PHE A 400 0.20 -9.12 -4.26
C PHE A 400 0.25 -10.62 -3.92
N TYR A 401 1.17 -10.99 -3.03
CA TYR A 401 1.24 -12.35 -2.50
C TYR A 401 0.37 -12.38 -1.25
N THR A 402 -0.76 -13.06 -1.33
CA THR A 402 -1.75 -13.11 -0.27
C THR A 402 -1.80 -14.51 0.32
N ARG A 403 -1.81 -14.61 1.65
CA ARG A 403 -1.97 -15.90 2.32
C ARG A 403 -3.35 -16.45 2.01
N TYR A 404 -3.42 -17.71 1.63
CA TYR A 404 -4.66 -18.38 1.31
C TYR A 404 -4.66 -19.80 1.85
N ILE A 405 -5.83 -20.26 2.31
CA ILE A 405 -6.04 -21.65 2.71
C ILE A 405 -7.04 -22.22 1.71
N ASN A 406 -6.62 -23.20 0.92
CA ASN A 406 -7.51 -23.82 -0.05
C ASN A 406 -8.54 -24.72 0.63
N ARG A 407 -9.53 -25.20 -0.13
CA ARG A 407 -10.59 -26.08 0.41
C ARG A 407 -10.08 -27.37 1.07
N LYS A 408 -8.86 -27.81 0.75
CA LYS A 408 -8.21 -28.99 1.35
C LYS A 408 -7.54 -28.67 2.70
N GLY A 409 -7.62 -27.41 3.15
CA GLY A 409 -6.93 -26.93 4.35
C GLY A 409 -5.44 -26.67 4.14
N GLU A 410 -4.93 -26.72 2.90
CA GLU A 410 -3.53 -26.46 2.61
C GLU A 410 -3.29 -24.95 2.54
N SER A 411 -2.41 -24.47 3.42
CA SER A 411 -1.95 -23.08 3.39
C SER A 411 -0.96 -22.87 2.25
N GLY A 412 -1.16 -21.80 1.50
CA GLY A 412 -0.28 -21.38 0.41
C GLY A 412 -0.39 -19.89 0.13
N ILE A 413 0.08 -19.51 -1.04
CA ILE A 413 0.12 -18.13 -1.51
C ILE A 413 -0.75 -18.03 -2.76
N ILE A 414 -1.71 -17.11 -2.78
CA ILE A 414 -2.37 -16.68 -4.01
C ILE A 414 -1.65 -15.46 -4.58
N VAL A 415 -1.39 -15.50 -5.88
CA VAL A 415 -0.84 -14.38 -6.64
C VAL A 415 -1.74 -14.07 -7.84
N PRO A 416 -2.46 -12.93 -7.82
CA PRO A 416 -3.15 -12.42 -9.00
C PRO A 416 -2.13 -11.89 -10.01
N ILE A 417 -2.27 -12.27 -11.27
CA ILE A 417 -1.42 -11.84 -12.38
C ILE A 417 -2.31 -11.17 -13.43
N TRP A 418 -1.87 -9.99 -13.86
CA TRP A 418 -2.53 -9.17 -14.88
C TRP A 418 -1.67 -9.13 -16.14
N LEU A 419 -2.17 -9.69 -17.24
CA LEU A 419 -1.47 -9.73 -18.52
C LEU A 419 -2.47 -9.65 -19.68
N PRO A 420 -2.04 -9.18 -20.87
CA PRO A 420 -2.84 -9.34 -22.08
C PRO A 420 -3.24 -10.79 -22.28
N SER A 421 -4.45 -11.08 -22.77
CA SER A 421 -4.96 -12.45 -22.99
C SER A 421 -3.94 -13.38 -23.68
N ALA A 422 -3.30 -12.90 -24.74
CA ALA A 422 -2.29 -13.67 -25.46
C ALA A 422 -1.03 -13.97 -24.62
N ALA A 423 -0.58 -12.99 -23.84
CA ALA A 423 0.54 -13.16 -22.93
C ALA A 423 0.16 -14.06 -21.75
N MET A 424 -1.06 -13.96 -21.21
CA MET A 424 -1.55 -14.83 -20.14
C MET A 424 -1.51 -16.31 -20.54
N LYS A 425 -1.93 -16.66 -21.76
CA LYS A 425 -1.82 -18.04 -22.27
C LYS A 425 -0.38 -18.55 -22.30
N ARG A 426 0.57 -17.71 -22.73
CA ARG A 426 2.01 -18.06 -22.72
C ARG A 426 2.55 -18.16 -21.30
N PHE A 427 2.16 -17.25 -20.42
CA PHE A 427 2.55 -17.23 -19.01
C PHE A 427 2.14 -18.54 -18.31
N VAL A 428 0.88 -18.96 -18.48
CA VAL A 428 0.37 -20.23 -17.93
C VAL A 428 1.20 -21.40 -18.44
N LYS A 429 1.50 -21.45 -19.74
CA LYS A 429 2.34 -22.50 -20.32
C LYS A 429 3.74 -22.53 -19.70
N GLU A 430 4.41 -21.38 -19.61
CA GLU A 430 5.74 -21.28 -19.01
C GLU A 430 5.75 -21.67 -17.52
N LEU A 431 4.74 -21.24 -16.79
CA LEU A 431 4.58 -21.60 -15.37
C LEU A 431 4.35 -23.10 -15.21
N ASN A 432 3.47 -23.70 -16.01
CA ASN A 432 3.21 -25.14 -15.98
C ASN A 432 4.47 -25.96 -16.29
N ASN A 433 5.30 -25.52 -17.24
CA ASN A 433 6.58 -26.18 -17.53
C ASN A 433 7.52 -26.18 -16.31
N MET A 434 7.55 -25.07 -15.55
CA MET A 434 8.33 -24.97 -14.31
C MET A 434 7.76 -25.86 -13.18
N LEU A 435 6.45 -26.07 -13.17
CA LEU A 435 5.76 -26.84 -12.13
C LEU A 435 5.66 -28.35 -12.44
N ALA A 436 5.81 -28.74 -13.70
CA ALA A 436 5.76 -30.15 -14.13
C ALA A 436 6.80 -30.99 -13.39
N GLN A 437 6.38 -32.13 -12.83
CA GLN A 437 7.31 -33.11 -12.26
C GLN A 437 7.92 -33.97 -13.37
N ASP A 438 9.10 -34.55 -13.15
CA ASP A 438 9.81 -35.36 -14.17
C ASP A 438 9.09 -36.68 -14.53
N ASN A 439 7.96 -36.97 -13.88
CA ASN A 439 7.04 -38.03 -14.27
C ASN A 439 5.72 -37.39 -14.71
N ASN A 440 5.25 -37.77 -15.91
CA ASN A 440 3.99 -37.34 -16.55
C ASN A 440 2.76 -37.48 -15.64
N ASP A 441 2.57 -36.54 -14.73
CA ASP A 441 1.31 -36.33 -14.01
C ASP A 441 1.03 -34.83 -14.02
N PRO A 442 0.03 -34.34 -14.77
CA PRO A 442 -0.30 -32.93 -14.81
C PRO A 442 -0.89 -32.57 -13.45
N ALA A 443 -0.07 -32.08 -12.53
CA ALA A 443 -0.54 -31.43 -11.31
C ALA A 443 -1.29 -30.17 -11.72
N ILE A 444 -2.60 -30.32 -11.87
CA ILE A 444 -3.56 -29.29 -12.27
C ILE A 444 -3.42 -28.11 -11.30
N ILE A 445 -2.93 -26.97 -11.80
CA ILE A 445 -3.20 -25.69 -11.16
C ILE A 445 -4.72 -25.57 -11.11
N GLN A 446 -5.28 -25.35 -9.92
CA GLN A 446 -6.68 -24.97 -9.78
C GLN A 446 -6.83 -23.54 -10.34
N GLU A 447 -6.94 -23.42 -11.66
CA GLU A 447 -7.20 -22.16 -12.33
C GLU A 447 -8.65 -21.76 -12.05
N HIS A 448 -8.85 -20.53 -11.59
CA HIS A 448 -10.18 -19.91 -11.61
C HIS A 448 -10.13 -18.76 -12.61
N ILE A 449 -10.87 -18.94 -13.70
CA ILE A 449 -11.08 -17.93 -14.72
C ILE A 449 -12.45 -17.33 -14.42
N SER A 450 -12.49 -16.13 -13.84
CA SER A 450 -13.74 -15.38 -13.78
C SER A 450 -14.05 -14.86 -15.19
N PRO A 451 -15.25 -15.10 -15.76
CA PRO A 451 -15.59 -14.67 -17.11
C PRO A 451 -15.69 -13.14 -17.30
N TYR A 452 -15.42 -12.33 -16.26
CA TYR A 452 -15.42 -10.87 -16.34
C TYR A 452 -14.29 -10.25 -15.53
N SER A 453 -13.36 -9.58 -16.22
CA SER A 453 -12.52 -8.53 -15.63
C SER A 453 -12.06 -7.53 -16.69
N LYS A 454 -12.98 -7.01 -17.51
CA LYS A 454 -12.72 -5.72 -18.14
C LYS A 454 -12.65 -4.69 -17.01
N LEU A 455 -11.51 -4.00 -16.87
CA LEU A 455 -11.49 -2.84 -15.98
C LEU A 455 -12.59 -1.87 -16.45
N PRO A 456 -13.41 -1.32 -15.55
CA PRO A 456 -14.32 -0.25 -15.94
C PRO A 456 -13.53 0.93 -16.52
N PRO A 457 -14.06 1.66 -17.52
CA PRO A 457 -13.40 2.81 -18.14
C PRO A 457 -13.06 3.94 -17.15
N THR A 458 -13.54 3.89 -15.92
CA THR A 458 -13.24 4.82 -14.82
C THR A 458 -11.92 4.55 -14.08
N ILE A 459 -11.14 3.52 -14.46
CA ILE A 459 -9.74 3.36 -13.99
C ILE A 459 -8.73 4.07 -14.93
N ALA A 460 -9.22 4.81 -15.94
CA ALA A 460 -8.38 5.52 -16.91
C ALA A 460 -7.72 6.82 -16.40
N THR A 461 -7.62 7.05 -15.10
CA THR A 461 -6.90 8.22 -14.53
C THR A 461 -5.77 7.87 -13.57
N ALA A 462 -5.38 6.59 -13.45
CA ALA A 462 -4.21 6.20 -12.64
C ALA A 462 -3.14 5.38 -13.39
N THR A 463 -3.27 5.21 -14.71
CA THR A 463 -2.22 4.60 -15.58
C THR A 463 -1.72 5.53 -16.68
N THR A 464 -2.02 6.82 -16.59
CA THR A 464 -1.33 7.87 -17.36
C THR A 464 -0.90 8.97 -16.40
N ILE A 465 0.36 8.93 -15.98
CA ILE A 465 1.03 10.14 -15.52
C ILE A 465 1.28 10.95 -16.79
N ASN A 466 0.29 11.72 -17.19
CA ASN A 466 0.48 12.74 -18.21
C ASN A 466 1.36 13.82 -17.58
N CYS A 467 2.66 13.75 -17.83
CA CYS A 467 3.50 14.95 -17.76
C CYS A 467 2.91 15.99 -18.73
N PRO A 468 2.59 17.21 -18.30
CA PRO A 468 2.35 18.28 -19.25
C PRO A 468 3.60 18.48 -20.11
N PRO A 469 3.47 18.79 -21.41
CA PRO A 469 4.63 19.03 -22.26
C PRO A 469 5.45 20.19 -21.68
N THR A 470 6.76 20.00 -21.64
CA THR A 470 7.76 21.04 -21.39
C THR A 470 7.46 22.22 -22.33
N ILE A 471 6.85 23.29 -21.81
CA ILE A 471 6.79 24.55 -22.53
C ILE A 471 8.23 25.06 -22.57
N THR A 472 8.86 24.87 -23.72
CA THR A 472 10.06 25.60 -24.09
C THR A 472 9.63 27.06 -24.25
N VAL A 473 9.81 27.88 -23.22
CA VAL A 473 9.64 29.33 -23.34
C VAL A 473 10.83 29.84 -24.16
N GLN A 474 10.64 29.96 -25.46
CA GLN A 474 11.44 30.87 -26.26
C GLN A 474 11.19 32.28 -25.74
N HIS A 475 12.25 32.93 -25.25
CA HIS A 475 12.24 34.35 -24.95
C HIS A 475 11.97 35.14 -26.24
N HIS A 476 10.73 35.60 -26.42
CA HIS A 476 10.43 36.73 -27.28
C HIS A 476 10.11 37.93 -26.40
N CYS A 477 11.03 38.90 -26.39
CA CYS A 477 10.85 40.21 -25.79
C CYS A 477 9.69 40.93 -26.49
N LEU A 478 8.67 41.28 -25.72
CA LEU A 478 7.69 42.30 -26.10
C LEU A 478 7.90 43.55 -25.22
N PRO A 479 7.74 44.77 -25.77
CA PRO A 479 8.07 46.01 -25.09
C PRO A 479 7.03 46.35 -23.99
N PRO A 480 7.40 47.16 -23.00
CA PRO A 480 6.50 47.50 -21.89
C PRO A 480 5.36 48.43 -22.33
N PRO A 481 4.20 48.39 -21.62
CA PRO A 481 3.05 49.23 -21.93
C PRO A 481 3.29 50.71 -21.55
N PRO A 482 2.55 51.66 -22.16
CA PRO A 482 2.73 53.08 -21.91
C PRO A 482 2.18 53.49 -20.52
N PRO A 483 2.69 54.57 -19.92
CA PRO A 483 2.25 55.02 -18.60
C PRO A 483 0.86 55.69 -18.67
N PRO A 484 0.09 55.68 -17.56
CA PRO A 484 -1.21 56.33 -17.50
C PRO A 484 -1.08 57.87 -17.45
N PRO A 485 -2.13 58.61 -17.87
CA PRO A 485 -2.08 60.06 -17.95
C PRO A 485 -2.10 60.72 -16.56
N MET A 486 -1.31 61.79 -16.42
CA MET A 486 -1.32 62.68 -15.26
C MET A 486 -2.64 63.46 -15.21
N SER A 487 -3.21 63.58 -14.00
CA SER A 487 -4.17 64.64 -13.67
C SER A 487 -3.68 65.41 -12.45
N ASP A 488 -3.80 66.73 -12.60
CA ASP A 488 -3.27 67.77 -11.72
C ASP A 488 -3.98 67.88 -10.37
N THR A 489 -3.17 68.26 -9.37
CA THR A 489 -3.46 69.13 -8.22
C THR A 489 -4.62 68.78 -7.28
N THR A 490 -4.28 68.46 -6.04
CA THR A 490 -4.45 69.42 -4.93
C THR A 490 -3.65 68.99 -3.70
N THR A 491 -2.78 69.90 -3.27
CA THR A 491 -1.90 69.81 -2.11
C THR A 491 -2.70 70.06 -0.83
N THR A 492 -2.61 69.17 0.16
CA THR A 492 -2.81 69.56 1.57
C THR A 492 -1.80 68.81 2.42
N THR A 493 -0.77 69.54 2.81
CA THR A 493 0.33 69.09 3.66
C THR A 493 -0.09 69.19 5.12
N ILE A 494 -0.11 68.08 5.85
CA ILE A 494 -0.05 68.08 7.32
C ILE A 494 1.21 67.32 7.72
N HIS A 495 2.22 68.08 8.18
CA HIS A 495 3.44 67.55 8.77
C HIS A 495 3.18 67.12 10.23
N HIS A 496 3.43 65.85 10.55
CA HIS A 496 3.78 65.45 11.91
C HIS A 496 5.16 64.79 11.91
N HIS A 497 6.10 65.44 12.60
CA HIS A 497 7.45 64.95 12.84
C HIS A 497 7.53 64.13 14.14
N ARG A 498 7.96 62.87 13.98
CA ARG A 498 8.91 62.04 14.78
C ARG A 498 8.65 61.73 16.28
N PRO A 499 9.04 60.52 16.76
CA PRO A 499 10.45 60.28 17.16
C PRO A 499 11.04 58.89 16.74
N PRO A 500 12.39 58.72 16.83
CA PRO A 500 13.12 57.55 16.35
C PRO A 500 13.14 56.36 17.34
N PRO A 501 13.50 55.14 16.89
CA PRO A 501 13.51 53.94 17.74
C PRO A 501 14.71 53.89 18.70
N PRO A 502 14.56 53.26 19.89
CA PRO A 502 15.68 53.05 20.82
C PRO A 502 16.60 51.89 20.40
N PRO A 503 17.88 51.90 20.85
CA PRO A 503 18.93 51.00 20.36
C PRO A 503 18.95 49.61 21.02
N LEU A 504 19.56 48.67 20.30
CA LEU A 504 19.81 47.27 20.65
C LEU A 504 20.68 47.12 21.91
N SER A 505 20.19 46.37 22.89
CA SER A 505 20.95 45.94 24.07
C SER A 505 21.71 44.64 23.78
N VAL A 506 23.04 44.71 23.85
CA VAL A 506 23.96 43.57 23.95
C VAL A 506 23.97 43.10 25.40
N THR A 507 23.61 41.84 25.66
CA THR A 507 23.82 41.20 26.97
C THR A 507 24.94 40.18 26.88
N THR A 508 26.07 40.54 27.49
CA THR A 508 27.08 39.65 28.04
C THR A 508 26.48 38.77 29.14
N VAL A 509 26.72 37.46 29.10
CA VAL A 509 26.38 36.54 30.20
C VAL A 509 27.67 36.03 30.83
N ASP A 510 27.79 36.32 32.11
CA ASP A 510 28.89 35.96 33.01
C ASP A 510 28.85 34.47 33.40
N HIS A 511 30.04 33.87 33.51
CA HIS A 511 30.25 32.51 33.97
C HIS A 511 30.16 32.42 35.50
N HIS A 512 29.16 31.70 36.02
CA HIS A 512 29.18 31.20 37.39
C HIS A 512 29.10 29.66 37.44
N HIS A 513 30.23 29.05 37.81
CA HIS A 513 30.34 27.65 38.19
C HIS A 513 29.48 27.31 39.42
N ARG A 514 28.57 26.35 39.28
CA ARG A 514 28.03 25.56 40.40
C ARG A 514 28.37 24.09 40.19
N ARG A 515 28.95 23.47 41.23
CA ARG A 515 29.34 22.05 41.28
C ARG A 515 28.09 21.13 41.33
N PRO A 516 28.16 19.91 40.77
CA PRO A 516 27.09 18.92 40.87
C PRO A 516 27.09 18.21 42.25
N PRO A 517 25.93 17.68 42.69
CA PRO A 517 25.81 16.92 43.94
C PRO A 517 26.38 15.48 43.82
N PRO A 518 26.75 14.84 44.94
CA PRO A 518 27.38 13.51 44.94
C PRO A 518 26.36 12.38 44.74
N PRO A 519 26.80 11.19 44.24
CA PRO A 519 25.93 10.03 44.06
C PRO A 519 25.67 9.30 45.39
N GLN A 520 24.44 8.81 45.58
CA GLN A 520 24.09 7.90 46.68
C GLN A 520 24.09 6.42 46.23
N PRO A 521 24.31 5.47 47.16
CA PRO A 521 24.90 4.17 46.85
C PRO A 521 23.90 3.05 46.53
N LEU A 522 24.40 2.09 45.75
CA LEU A 522 23.80 0.79 45.44
C LEU A 522 23.65 -0.08 46.71
N SER A 523 22.44 -0.58 46.97
CA SER A 523 22.20 -1.67 47.91
C SER A 523 21.96 -2.98 47.16
N ALA A 524 22.76 -3.99 47.50
CA ALA A 524 22.74 -5.33 46.92
C ALA A 524 21.87 -6.32 47.70
N THR A 525 21.44 -7.37 46.97
CA THR A 525 21.10 -8.75 47.38
C THR A 525 19.77 -9.04 48.11
N PRO A 526 19.22 -10.29 48.06
CA PRO A 526 19.76 -11.53 47.46
C PRO A 526 18.85 -12.29 46.47
N ILE A 527 19.53 -13.19 45.77
CA ILE A 527 19.06 -14.24 44.87
C ILE A 527 18.34 -15.33 45.68
N THR A 528 17.16 -15.75 45.23
CA THR A 528 16.56 -17.05 45.59
C THR A 528 16.26 -17.86 44.34
N HIS A 529 16.92 -19.01 44.24
CA HIS A 529 16.67 -20.06 43.25
C HIS A 529 15.31 -20.71 43.48
N HIS A 530 14.51 -20.86 42.42
CA HIS A 530 13.59 -21.99 42.30
C HIS A 530 13.60 -22.56 40.88
N HIS A 531 13.62 -23.89 40.85
CA HIS A 531 13.80 -24.78 39.71
C HIS A 531 12.50 -24.99 38.90
N HIS A 532 12.69 -25.16 37.57
CA HIS A 532 11.96 -26.02 36.62
C HIS A 532 10.57 -25.60 36.05
N PRO A 533 10.11 -26.16 34.89
CA PRO A 533 10.78 -26.27 33.58
C PRO A 533 9.83 -26.02 32.35
N TYR A 534 10.41 -26.05 31.13
CA TYR A 534 9.78 -26.18 29.78
C TYR A 534 8.85 -25.03 29.31
N ASN A 535 9.17 -24.37 28.19
CA ASN A 535 8.95 -24.89 26.83
C ASN A 535 9.35 -23.80 25.80
N THR A 536 10.34 -24.09 24.97
CA THR A 536 10.82 -23.22 23.90
C THR A 536 10.04 -23.48 22.62
N ASN A 537 9.28 -22.49 22.18
CA ASN A 537 8.95 -22.24 20.78
C ASN A 537 8.47 -20.79 20.67
N ASN A 538 9.27 -19.91 20.04
CA ASN A 538 8.72 -18.76 19.33
C ASN A 538 9.74 -18.23 18.32
N LEU A 539 9.36 -18.42 17.06
CA LEU A 539 9.83 -17.72 15.87
C LEU A 539 9.35 -16.27 15.88
N PHE A 540 10.16 -15.35 15.35
CA PHE A 540 9.71 -14.09 14.74
C PHE A 540 10.53 -13.77 13.51
#